data_AF-A0A965LDG9-F1
#
_entry.id   AF-A0A965LDG9-F1
#
_cell.length_a   1.000
_cell.length_b   1.000
_cell.length_c   1.000
_cell.angle_alpha   90.00
_cell.angle_beta   90.00
_cell.angle_gamma   90.00
#
_symmetry.space_group_name_H-M   'P 1'
#
loop_
_entity.id
_entity.type
_entity.pdbx_description
1 polymer ?
#
loop_
_entity_poly.entity_id
_entity_poly.type
_entity_poly.pdbx_seq_one_letter_code
_entity_poly.pdbx_strand_id
1 'polypeptide(L)'
;MATLSDLISKVRLELNDTPRQFTKTFIGDGLTKDFSTGYKPLDTTTLVVTDDGTPLANPTGYTVEAAYGTIHTTSNITLGHTLKVTGNVFRYFTDDQLSYFVNTAILQHTSNRTDSFNRAITIDTLPEIEVYPVVLLSTVEALWALATDAAFDINIQGPDNVMIPRSQRFSQLNSIIEQRKEQYRTLCSALNIGVWRIEMGTLRRVSRTTNKLVPIYVPQEVDDATSPERVYMQNDLNGRTVVSSTVPIYDMVMMQGDDFSVILDFPDTMDFSTMTFKAQIRTYPGSPTLWATFTIAVYDANLKKLKLSLAGTATANLPVRSFWDIQATSSVDSTVTTYLRGQVFTTRQVTQ
;
A
#
# COMPACT_ATOMS: atom_id res chain seq x y z
N MET A 1 2.85 -19.38 0.73
CA MET A 1 2.70 -17.97 0.28
C MET A 1 3.46 -17.86 -1.03
N ALA A 2 2.92 -17.15 -2.02
CA ALA A 2 3.57 -17.01 -3.32
C ALA A 2 4.77 -16.07 -3.21
N THR A 3 5.92 -16.46 -3.77
CA THR A 3 7.06 -15.55 -3.89
C THR A 3 7.00 -14.77 -5.20
N LEU A 4 7.73 -13.66 -5.30
CA LEU A 4 7.85 -12.91 -6.55
C LEU A 4 8.41 -13.79 -7.69
N SER A 5 9.36 -14.68 -7.38
CA SER A 5 9.94 -15.63 -8.34
C SER A 5 8.90 -16.63 -8.87
N ASP A 6 8.00 -17.10 -8.01
CA ASP A 6 6.92 -18.01 -8.43
C ASP A 6 5.92 -17.32 -9.35
N LEU A 7 5.57 -16.06 -9.04
CA LEU A 7 4.69 -15.24 -9.88
C LEU A 7 5.32 -14.98 -11.25
N ILE A 8 6.60 -14.61 -11.29
CA ILE A 8 7.33 -14.42 -12.56
C ILE A 8 7.33 -15.71 -13.39
N SER A 9 7.60 -16.85 -12.76
CA SER A 9 7.61 -18.15 -13.45
C SER A 9 6.25 -18.50 -14.05
N LYS A 10 5.16 -18.20 -13.34
CA LYS A 10 3.78 -18.40 -13.83
C LYS A 10 3.45 -17.43 -14.98
N VAL A 11 3.84 -16.17 -14.89
CA VAL A 11 3.66 -15.18 -15.98
C VAL A 11 4.45 -15.60 -17.22
N ARG A 12 5.68 -16.08 -17.06
CA ARG A 12 6.48 -16.62 -18.18
C ARG A 12 5.78 -17.79 -18.87
N LEU A 13 5.18 -18.69 -18.09
CA LEU A 13 4.41 -19.80 -18.63
C LEU A 13 3.19 -19.32 -19.43
N GLU A 14 2.44 -18.34 -18.92
CA GLU A 14 1.27 -17.77 -19.62
C GLU A 14 1.65 -17.03 -20.90
N LEU A 15 2.81 -16.36 -20.94
CA LEU A 15 3.36 -15.72 -22.14
C LEU A 15 4.04 -16.72 -23.10
N ASN A 16 4.19 -17.99 -22.68
CA ASN A 16 5.00 -18.99 -23.35
C ASN A 16 6.45 -18.50 -23.61
N ASP A 17 7.00 -17.74 -22.66
CA ASP A 17 8.36 -17.19 -22.68
C ASP A 17 9.33 -18.09 -21.90
N THR A 18 9.53 -19.30 -22.41
CA THR A 18 10.37 -20.33 -21.77
C THR A 18 11.86 -20.10 -22.06
N PRO A 19 12.75 -20.38 -21.09
CA PRO A 19 14.19 -20.19 -21.27
C PRO A 19 14.74 -21.11 -22.36
N ARG A 20 15.61 -20.56 -23.21
CA ARG A 20 16.34 -21.31 -24.23
C ARG A 20 17.82 -21.18 -23.98
N GLN A 21 18.54 -22.30 -24.03
CA GLN A 21 20.00 -22.26 -23.91
C GLN A 21 20.61 -21.73 -25.20
N PHE A 22 21.65 -20.91 -25.07
CA PHE A 22 22.48 -20.49 -26.18
C PHE A 22 23.96 -20.60 -25.83
N THR A 23 24.79 -20.70 -26.86
CA THR A 23 26.24 -20.60 -26.72
C THR A 23 26.77 -19.79 -27.89
N LYS A 24 27.62 -18.81 -27.60
CA LYS A 24 28.25 -17.95 -28.59
C LYS A 24 29.73 -17.83 -28.28
N THR A 25 30.55 -17.92 -29.32
CA THR A 25 31.99 -17.77 -29.23
C THR A 25 32.45 -16.59 -30.08
N PHE A 26 33.38 -15.81 -29.54
CA PHE A 26 34.07 -14.72 -30.21
C PHE A 26 35.57 -14.95 -30.14
N ILE A 27 36.29 -14.46 -31.13
CA ILE A 27 37.75 -14.46 -31.15
C ILE A 27 38.20 -13.06 -30.79
N GLY A 28 39.07 -12.94 -29.79
CA GLY A 28 39.65 -11.67 -29.34
C GLY A 28 40.62 -11.10 -30.37
N ASP A 29 40.49 -9.80 -30.64
CA ASP A 29 41.37 -9.01 -31.51
C ASP A 29 42.36 -8.14 -30.71
N GLY A 30 42.31 -8.18 -29.37
CA GLY A 30 43.13 -7.34 -28.49
C GLY A 30 42.62 -5.91 -28.29
N LEU A 31 41.51 -5.52 -28.93
CA LEU A 31 41.03 -4.13 -28.95
C LEU A 31 39.54 -3.98 -28.61
N THR A 32 38.71 -4.92 -29.08
CA THR A 32 37.26 -4.90 -28.91
C THR A 32 36.88 -5.29 -27.48
N LYS A 33 36.03 -4.47 -26.86
CA LYS A 33 35.47 -4.71 -25.52
C LYS A 33 34.01 -5.12 -25.52
N ASP A 34 33.29 -4.80 -26.60
CA ASP A 34 31.85 -4.95 -26.71
C ASP A 34 31.51 -6.13 -27.64
N PHE A 35 30.84 -7.13 -27.09
CA PHE A 35 30.49 -8.36 -27.80
C PHE A 35 28.97 -8.52 -27.85
N SER A 36 28.39 -8.42 -29.04
CA SER A 36 26.95 -8.67 -29.25
C SER A 36 26.68 -10.15 -29.46
N THR A 37 25.93 -10.76 -28.56
CA THR A 37 25.58 -12.20 -28.61
C THR A 37 24.64 -12.55 -29.75
N GLY A 38 23.88 -11.57 -30.26
CA GLY A 38 22.80 -11.78 -31.23
C GLY A 38 21.53 -12.37 -30.62
N TYR A 39 21.53 -12.62 -29.30
CA TYR A 39 20.42 -13.17 -28.53
C TYR A 39 19.94 -12.11 -27.53
N LYS A 40 18.63 -11.86 -27.48
CA LYS A 40 18.02 -10.90 -26.55
C LYS A 40 16.59 -11.29 -26.19
N PRO A 41 16.12 -10.94 -24.99
CA PRO A 41 16.91 -10.52 -23.81
C PRO A 41 17.65 -11.69 -23.13
N LEU A 42 18.80 -11.39 -22.52
CA LEU A 42 19.63 -12.37 -21.79
C LEU A 42 19.20 -12.55 -20.34
N ASP A 43 19.31 -13.78 -19.83
CA ASP A 43 19.20 -14.08 -18.40
C ASP A 43 20.57 -13.87 -17.74
N THR A 44 20.67 -12.86 -16.87
CA THR A 44 21.91 -12.53 -16.17
C THR A 44 22.28 -13.53 -15.08
N THR A 45 21.31 -14.31 -14.58
CA THR A 45 21.53 -15.25 -13.46
C THR A 45 22.21 -16.54 -13.91
N THR A 46 21.97 -16.96 -15.16
CA THR A 46 22.54 -18.20 -15.73
C THR A 46 23.69 -17.94 -16.70
N LEU A 47 24.07 -16.68 -16.91
CA LEU A 47 25.12 -16.29 -17.84
C LEU A 47 26.52 -16.65 -17.29
N VAL A 48 27.27 -17.39 -18.09
CA VAL A 48 28.67 -17.74 -17.83
C VAL A 48 29.50 -17.24 -19.01
N VAL A 49 30.48 -16.38 -18.71
CA VAL A 49 31.42 -15.84 -19.68
C VAL A 49 32.81 -16.35 -19.33
N THR A 50 33.51 -16.91 -20.32
CA THR A 50 34.86 -17.46 -20.15
C THR A 50 35.80 -16.89 -21.20
N ASP A 51 37.02 -16.50 -20.80
CA ASP A 51 38.13 -16.12 -21.67
C ASP A 51 39.15 -17.26 -21.72
N ASP A 52 39.28 -17.92 -22.87
CA ASP A 52 40.14 -19.09 -23.08
C ASP A 52 39.97 -20.20 -22.00
N GLY A 53 38.74 -20.38 -21.54
CA GLY A 53 38.38 -21.35 -20.49
C GLY A 53 38.46 -20.82 -19.06
N THR A 54 38.98 -19.62 -18.83
CA THR A 54 38.96 -18.97 -17.51
C THR A 54 37.67 -18.18 -17.29
N PRO A 55 36.90 -18.40 -16.20
CA PRO A 55 35.66 -17.68 -15.98
C PRO A 55 35.92 -16.22 -15.62
N LEU A 56 35.26 -15.32 -16.34
CA LEU A 56 35.17 -13.91 -15.99
C LEU A 56 34.01 -13.75 -14.99
N ALA A 57 34.20 -12.95 -13.94
CA ALA A 57 33.16 -12.66 -12.96
C ALA A 57 32.40 -11.37 -13.30
N ASN A 58 31.09 -11.34 -13.07
CA ASN A 58 30.26 -10.13 -13.14
C ASN A 58 30.18 -9.52 -11.72
N PRO A 59 30.43 -8.21 -11.50
CA PRO A 59 30.69 -7.14 -12.48
C PRO A 59 32.18 -6.82 -12.73
N THR A 60 33.11 -7.53 -12.09
CA THR A 60 34.53 -7.15 -12.07
C THR A 60 35.29 -7.42 -13.37
N GLY A 61 34.88 -8.43 -14.13
CA GLY A 61 35.48 -8.83 -15.40
C GLY A 61 34.63 -8.48 -16.63
N TYR A 62 33.30 -8.40 -16.46
CA TYR A 62 32.39 -7.96 -17.50
C TYR A 62 31.09 -7.39 -16.91
N THR A 63 30.44 -6.51 -17.65
CA THR A 63 29.07 -6.05 -17.41
C THR A 63 28.18 -6.47 -18.58
N VAL A 64 26.87 -6.57 -18.34
CA VAL A 64 25.90 -7.08 -19.33
C VAL A 64 24.80 -6.08 -19.53
N GLU A 65 24.53 -5.75 -20.78
CA GLU A 65 23.34 -5.05 -21.19
C GLU A 65 22.28 -6.07 -21.63
N ALA A 66 21.54 -6.61 -20.65
CA ALA A 66 20.67 -7.78 -20.83
C ALA A 66 19.55 -7.58 -21.87
N ALA A 67 19.00 -6.36 -21.98
CA ALA A 67 17.93 -6.03 -22.92
C ALA A 67 18.39 -6.04 -24.40
N TYR A 68 19.65 -5.65 -24.65
CA TYR A 68 20.22 -5.59 -25.99
C TYR A 68 21.07 -6.82 -26.35
N GLY A 69 21.43 -7.61 -25.35
CA GLY A 69 22.21 -8.84 -25.54
C GLY A 69 23.71 -8.58 -25.77
N THR A 70 24.21 -7.47 -25.23
CA THR A 70 25.61 -7.03 -25.37
C THR A 70 26.37 -7.27 -24.08
N ILE A 71 27.60 -7.76 -24.19
CA ILE A 71 28.51 -7.98 -23.07
C ILE A 71 29.67 -7.00 -23.22
N HIS A 72 29.92 -6.23 -22.18
CA HIS A 72 31.02 -5.27 -22.10
C HIS A 72 32.10 -5.85 -21.19
N THR A 73 33.24 -6.21 -21.76
CA THR A 73 34.39 -6.70 -21.00
C THR A 73 35.19 -5.53 -20.43
N THR A 74 35.67 -5.66 -19.19
CA THR A 74 36.40 -4.57 -18.52
C THR A 74 37.81 -4.41 -19.11
N SER A 75 38.44 -5.54 -19.43
CA SER A 75 39.73 -5.64 -20.14
C SER A 75 39.53 -6.17 -21.55
N ASN A 76 40.39 -5.75 -22.48
CA ASN A 76 40.39 -6.30 -23.84
C ASN A 76 40.69 -7.79 -23.79
N ILE A 77 39.99 -8.57 -24.61
CA ILE A 77 40.31 -9.98 -24.80
C ILE A 77 41.60 -10.08 -25.61
N THR A 78 42.58 -10.81 -25.08
CA THR A 78 43.89 -10.98 -25.70
C THR A 78 43.76 -11.52 -27.13
N LEU A 79 44.62 -11.05 -28.04
CA LEU A 79 44.60 -11.47 -29.43
C LEU A 79 44.68 -13.00 -29.54
N GLY A 80 43.71 -13.62 -30.21
CA GLY A 80 43.64 -15.07 -30.43
C GLY A 80 42.99 -15.87 -29.31
N HIS A 81 42.68 -15.27 -28.16
CA HIS A 81 41.87 -15.92 -27.13
C HIS A 81 40.42 -16.07 -27.59
N THR A 82 39.75 -17.13 -27.13
CA THR A 82 38.34 -17.36 -27.43
C THR A 82 37.47 -16.96 -26.25
N LEU A 83 36.64 -15.93 -26.44
CA LEU A 83 35.60 -15.56 -25.49
C LEU A 83 34.38 -16.44 -25.74
N LYS A 84 34.03 -17.30 -24.79
CA LYS A 84 32.83 -18.14 -24.85
C LYS A 84 31.79 -17.66 -23.85
N VAL A 85 30.59 -17.41 -24.37
CA VAL A 85 29.41 -16.98 -23.63
C VAL A 85 28.37 -18.09 -23.71
N THR A 86 27.93 -18.58 -22.56
CA THR A 86 26.87 -19.58 -22.44
C THR A 86 25.84 -19.11 -21.41
N GLY A 87 24.56 -19.33 -21.67
CA GLY A 87 23.50 -18.97 -20.73
C GLY A 87 22.12 -19.22 -21.30
N ASN A 88 21.09 -18.72 -20.61
CA ASN A 88 19.72 -18.74 -21.11
C ASN A 88 19.35 -17.40 -21.77
N VAL A 89 18.49 -17.48 -22.77
CA VAL A 89 17.84 -16.34 -23.42
C VAL A 89 16.33 -16.51 -23.31
N PHE A 90 15.64 -15.41 -23.09
CA PHE A 90 14.18 -15.30 -23.17
C PHE A 90 13.78 -14.68 -24.51
N ARG A 91 12.54 -14.89 -24.92
CA ARG A 91 12.01 -14.37 -26.19
C ARG A 91 11.54 -12.93 -26.08
N TYR A 92 10.94 -12.55 -24.95
CA TYR A 92 10.25 -11.27 -24.84
C TYR A 92 10.82 -10.37 -23.74
N PHE A 93 10.89 -10.85 -22.50
CA PHE A 93 11.17 -9.99 -21.35
C PHE A 93 12.29 -10.50 -20.45
N THR A 94 13.04 -9.57 -19.86
CA THR A 94 13.94 -9.87 -18.73
C THR A 94 13.12 -10.11 -17.45
N ASP A 95 13.72 -10.77 -16.45
CA ASP A 95 13.06 -10.94 -15.14
C ASP A 95 12.77 -9.61 -14.45
N ASP A 96 13.66 -8.61 -14.61
CA ASP A 96 13.44 -7.27 -14.07
C ASP A 96 12.18 -6.61 -14.67
N GLN A 97 11.98 -6.73 -15.98
CA GLN A 97 10.78 -6.21 -16.66
C GLN A 97 9.51 -6.93 -16.19
N LEU A 98 9.55 -8.26 -16.05
CA LEU A 98 8.41 -9.01 -15.54
C LEU A 98 8.12 -8.65 -14.07
N SER A 99 9.14 -8.42 -13.25
CA SER A 99 8.96 -7.98 -11.86
C SER A 99 8.20 -6.65 -11.78
N TYR A 100 8.48 -5.72 -12.70
CA TYR A 100 7.77 -4.44 -12.78
C TYR A 100 6.28 -4.63 -13.12
N PHE A 101 5.96 -5.48 -14.10
CA PHE A 101 4.57 -5.76 -14.46
C PHE A 101 3.81 -6.47 -13.34
N VAL A 102 4.45 -7.44 -12.67
CA VAL A 102 3.85 -8.15 -11.54
C VAL A 102 3.56 -7.20 -10.38
N ASN A 103 4.51 -6.34 -10.00
CA ASN A 103 4.30 -5.35 -8.94
C ASN A 103 3.18 -4.37 -9.28
N THR A 104 3.12 -3.90 -10.54
CA THR A 104 2.05 -3.02 -11.01
C THR A 104 0.68 -3.71 -10.93
N ALA A 105 0.58 -4.95 -11.40
CA ALA A 105 -0.64 -5.73 -11.36
C ALA A 105 -1.13 -5.96 -9.91
N ILE A 106 -0.22 -6.23 -8.97
CA ILE A 106 -0.58 -6.39 -7.56
C ILE A 106 -1.13 -5.10 -6.99
N LEU A 107 -0.45 -3.97 -7.21
CA LEU A 107 -0.91 -2.67 -6.72
C LEU A 107 -2.31 -2.32 -7.24
N GLN A 108 -2.60 -2.65 -8.51
CA GLN A 108 -3.93 -2.49 -9.08
C GLN A 108 -4.93 -3.47 -8.44
N HIS A 109 -4.58 -4.76 -8.32
CA HIS A 109 -5.47 -5.81 -7.81
C HIS A 109 -5.82 -5.64 -6.32
N THR A 110 -4.88 -5.15 -5.51
CA THR A 110 -5.05 -4.97 -4.07
C THR A 110 -5.43 -3.54 -3.68
N SER A 111 -5.70 -2.67 -4.65
CA SER A 111 -6.11 -1.29 -4.40
C SER A 111 -7.29 -1.22 -3.42
N ASN A 112 -7.19 -0.36 -2.42
CA ASN A 112 -8.18 -0.17 -1.35
C ASN A 112 -8.55 -1.45 -0.56
N ARG A 113 -7.64 -2.43 -0.52
CA ARG A 113 -7.77 -3.63 0.32
C ARG A 113 -6.72 -3.63 1.41
N THR A 114 -7.17 -3.93 2.63
CA THR A 114 -6.31 -4.12 3.78
C THR A 114 -6.44 -5.53 4.33
N ASP A 115 -5.37 -6.03 4.91
CA ASP A 115 -5.35 -7.28 5.68
C ASP A 115 -6.12 -7.10 7.00
N SER A 116 -6.32 -8.20 7.73
CA SER A 116 -6.95 -8.30 9.05
C SER A 116 -6.35 -7.33 10.09
N PHE A 117 -5.10 -6.90 9.89
CA PHE A 117 -4.40 -5.91 10.73
C PHE A 117 -4.45 -4.48 10.17
N ASN A 118 -5.33 -4.21 9.20
CA ASN A 118 -5.50 -2.94 8.52
C ASN A 118 -4.24 -2.41 7.80
N ARG A 119 -3.39 -3.31 7.31
CA ARG A 119 -2.20 -3.01 6.49
C ARG A 119 -2.51 -3.23 5.02
N ALA A 120 -1.85 -2.52 4.11
CA ALA A 120 -1.98 -2.78 2.67
C ALA A 120 -1.51 -4.20 2.33
N ILE A 121 -2.25 -4.90 1.48
CA ILE A 121 -1.90 -6.26 1.05
C ILE A 121 -0.71 -6.21 0.09
N THR A 122 0.36 -6.92 0.44
CA THR A 122 1.57 -7.13 -0.37
C THR A 122 1.64 -8.57 -0.91
N ILE A 123 2.67 -8.89 -1.71
CA ILE A 123 2.93 -10.23 -2.27
C ILE A 123 2.88 -11.31 -1.18
N ASP A 124 3.52 -11.04 -0.04
CA ASP A 124 3.65 -12.02 1.04
C ASP A 124 2.30 -12.33 1.69
N THR A 125 1.41 -11.34 1.74
CA THR A 125 0.08 -11.46 2.35
C THR A 125 -1.03 -11.84 1.36
N LEU A 126 -0.70 -12.04 0.09
CA LEU A 126 -1.70 -12.33 -0.94
C LEU A 126 -2.27 -13.76 -0.75
N PRO A 127 -3.60 -13.92 -0.68
CA PRO A 127 -4.21 -15.24 -0.63
C PRO A 127 -3.90 -16.07 -1.88
N GLU A 128 -3.71 -17.38 -1.71
CA GLU A 128 -3.31 -18.28 -2.81
C GLU A 128 -4.33 -18.31 -3.97
N ILE A 129 -5.62 -18.14 -3.66
CA ILE A 129 -6.69 -18.08 -4.68
C ILE A 129 -6.57 -16.84 -5.59
N GLU A 130 -5.91 -15.78 -5.13
CA GLU A 130 -5.74 -14.52 -5.89
C GLU A 130 -4.49 -14.52 -6.77
N VAL A 131 -3.60 -15.51 -6.62
CA VAL A 131 -2.36 -15.63 -7.39
C VAL A 131 -2.64 -15.72 -8.88
N TYR A 132 -3.61 -16.54 -9.30
CA TYR A 132 -3.91 -16.72 -10.72
C TYR A 132 -4.51 -15.45 -11.37
N PRO A 133 -5.51 -14.77 -10.78
CA PRO A 133 -5.96 -13.46 -11.23
C PRO A 133 -4.82 -12.43 -11.39
N VAL A 134 -3.90 -12.36 -10.42
CA VAL A 134 -2.75 -11.46 -10.49
C VAL A 134 -1.80 -11.83 -11.65
N VAL A 135 -1.56 -13.12 -11.89
CA VAL A 135 -0.77 -13.60 -13.04
C VAL A 135 -1.42 -13.18 -14.37
N LEU A 136 -2.75 -13.30 -14.49
CA LEU A 136 -3.47 -12.87 -15.69
C LEU A 136 -3.34 -11.36 -15.93
N LEU A 137 -3.51 -10.55 -14.88
CA LEU A 137 -3.36 -9.10 -14.99
C LEU A 137 -1.92 -8.71 -15.35
N SER A 138 -0.92 -9.34 -14.73
CA SER A 138 0.51 -9.15 -15.06
C SER A 138 0.80 -9.51 -16.51
N THR A 139 0.18 -10.58 -17.01
CA THR A 139 0.29 -11.02 -18.42
C THR A 139 -0.34 -9.99 -19.36
N VAL A 140 -1.49 -9.41 -19.01
CA VAL A 140 -2.13 -8.34 -19.78
C VAL A 140 -1.23 -7.11 -19.89
N GLU A 141 -0.63 -6.67 -18.78
CA GLU A 141 0.30 -5.53 -18.77
C GLU A 141 1.54 -5.80 -19.65
N ALA A 142 2.11 -7.01 -19.57
CA ALA A 142 3.23 -7.41 -20.43
C ALA A 142 2.82 -7.46 -21.92
N LEU A 143 1.63 -7.97 -22.24
CA LEU A 143 1.13 -8.00 -23.62
C LEU A 143 0.89 -6.60 -24.19
N TRP A 144 0.47 -5.62 -23.38
CA TRP A 144 0.34 -4.22 -23.80
C TRP A 144 1.68 -3.59 -24.18
N ALA A 145 2.76 -3.94 -23.46
CA ALA A 145 4.11 -3.52 -23.85
C ALA A 145 4.50 -4.10 -25.22
N LEU A 146 4.21 -5.38 -25.49
CA LEU A 146 4.44 -6.00 -26.81
C LEU A 146 3.55 -5.42 -27.91
N ALA A 147 2.30 -5.08 -27.60
CA ALA A 147 1.38 -4.48 -28.56
C ALA A 147 1.85 -3.08 -28.98
N THR A 148 2.46 -2.33 -28.06
CA THR A 148 3.02 -1.00 -28.34
C THR A 148 4.19 -1.09 -29.32
N ASP A 149 5.07 -2.09 -29.19
CA ASP A 149 6.13 -2.39 -30.17
C ASP A 149 5.52 -2.81 -31.53
N ALA A 150 4.55 -3.72 -31.52
CA ALA A 150 3.90 -4.20 -32.74
C ALA A 150 3.06 -3.13 -33.46
N ALA A 151 2.68 -2.04 -32.79
CA ALA A 151 1.91 -0.95 -33.38
C ALA A 151 2.70 -0.17 -34.46
N PHE A 152 4.03 -0.25 -34.44
CA PHE A 152 4.89 0.38 -35.46
C PHE A 152 4.97 -0.42 -36.77
N ASP A 153 4.46 -1.66 -36.80
CA ASP A 153 4.49 -2.51 -38.00
C ASP A 153 3.44 -2.06 -39.03
N ILE A 154 3.90 -1.36 -40.08
CA ILE A 154 3.05 -0.92 -41.20
C ILE A 154 2.94 -2.00 -42.29
N ASN A 155 1.78 -2.05 -42.94
CA ASN A 155 1.58 -2.91 -44.10
C ASN A 155 2.35 -2.37 -45.31
N ILE A 156 3.00 -3.28 -46.03
CA ILE A 156 3.74 -2.96 -47.24
C ILE A 156 2.97 -3.52 -48.42
N GLN A 157 2.60 -2.65 -49.36
CA GLN A 157 1.95 -3.02 -50.61
C GLN A 157 2.93 -2.83 -51.77
N GLY A 158 3.22 -3.91 -52.49
CA GLY A 158 4.08 -3.88 -53.66
C GLY A 158 3.34 -3.50 -54.95
N PRO A 159 4.07 -3.09 -56.00
CA PRO A 159 3.51 -2.74 -57.31
C PRO A 159 2.81 -3.91 -58.02
N ASP A 160 3.13 -5.15 -57.64
CA ASP A 160 2.47 -6.38 -58.15
C ASP A 160 1.19 -6.76 -57.38
N ASN A 161 0.62 -5.83 -56.62
CA ASN A 161 -0.54 -6.03 -55.74
C ASN A 161 -0.34 -7.13 -54.66
N VAL A 162 0.92 -7.46 -54.34
CA VAL A 162 1.27 -8.33 -53.21
C VAL A 162 1.27 -7.50 -51.94
N MET A 163 0.44 -7.88 -50.97
CA MET A 163 0.36 -7.26 -49.65
C MET A 163 1.05 -8.15 -48.62
N ILE A 164 2.02 -7.59 -47.88
CA ILE A 164 2.62 -8.24 -46.71
C ILE A 164 1.99 -7.60 -45.46
N PRO A 165 1.01 -8.26 -44.81
CA PRO A 165 0.25 -7.68 -43.70
C PRO A 165 1.04 -7.76 -42.39
N ARG A 166 2.05 -6.90 -42.22
CA ARG A 166 2.85 -6.85 -40.99
C ARG A 166 2.03 -6.39 -39.78
N SER A 167 0.97 -5.60 -39.99
CA SER A 167 0.04 -5.17 -38.92
C SER A 167 -0.81 -6.33 -38.35
N GLN A 168 -0.80 -7.51 -38.97
CA GLN A 168 -1.53 -8.68 -38.47
C GLN A 168 -1.07 -9.10 -37.07
N ARG A 169 0.21 -8.90 -36.74
CA ARG A 169 0.77 -9.19 -35.41
C ARG A 169 0.08 -8.37 -34.32
N PHE A 170 -0.12 -7.07 -34.56
CA PHE A 170 -0.81 -6.18 -33.63
C PHE A 170 -2.27 -6.61 -33.40
N SER A 171 -3.00 -6.92 -34.48
CA SER A 171 -4.38 -7.40 -34.37
C SER A 171 -4.50 -8.72 -33.59
N GLN A 172 -3.55 -9.65 -33.79
CA GLN A 172 -3.49 -10.89 -33.02
C GLN A 172 -3.23 -10.62 -31.53
N LEU A 173 -2.28 -9.73 -31.19
CA LEU A 173 -1.99 -9.38 -29.81
C LEU A 173 -3.20 -8.74 -29.12
N ASN A 174 -3.90 -7.82 -29.77
CA ASN A 174 -5.12 -7.21 -29.20
C ASN A 174 -6.22 -8.24 -28.94
N SER A 175 -6.40 -9.22 -29.82
CA SER A 175 -7.37 -10.30 -29.61
C SER A 175 -7.02 -11.14 -28.38
N ILE A 176 -5.74 -11.43 -28.15
CA ILE A 176 -5.27 -12.16 -26.96
C ILE A 176 -5.47 -11.31 -25.70
N ILE A 177 -5.12 -10.03 -25.76
CA ILE A 177 -5.29 -9.08 -24.65
C ILE A 177 -6.75 -9.04 -24.19
N GLU A 178 -7.70 -8.88 -25.10
CA GLU A 178 -9.12 -8.83 -24.74
C GLU A 178 -9.61 -10.17 -24.18
N GLN A 179 -9.17 -11.30 -24.73
CA GLN A 179 -9.50 -12.61 -24.17
C GLN A 179 -8.98 -12.76 -22.72
N ARG A 180 -7.75 -12.35 -22.44
CA ARG A 180 -7.17 -12.44 -21.09
C ARG A 180 -7.81 -11.45 -20.11
N LYS A 181 -8.17 -10.24 -20.58
CA LYS A 181 -8.93 -9.26 -19.79
C LYS A 181 -10.30 -9.78 -19.39
N GLU A 182 -11.01 -10.44 -20.31
CA GLU A 182 -12.32 -11.01 -20.00
C GLU A 182 -12.24 -12.20 -19.03
N GLN A 183 -11.21 -13.04 -19.16
CA GLN A 183 -10.90 -14.10 -18.17
C GLN A 183 -10.64 -13.50 -16.78
N TYR A 184 -9.79 -12.47 -16.70
CA TYR A 184 -9.52 -11.76 -15.45
C TYR A 184 -10.79 -11.14 -14.86
N ARG A 185 -11.61 -10.48 -15.68
CA ARG A 185 -12.88 -9.87 -15.27
C ARG A 185 -13.86 -10.90 -14.70
N THR A 186 -14.03 -12.03 -15.39
CA THR A 186 -14.94 -13.11 -14.97
C THR A 186 -14.51 -13.70 -13.62
N LEU A 187 -13.20 -13.91 -13.42
CA LEU A 187 -12.68 -14.42 -12.15
C LEU A 187 -12.84 -13.40 -11.02
N CYS A 188 -12.51 -12.14 -11.28
CA CYS A 188 -12.65 -11.06 -10.30
C CYS A 188 -14.10 -10.84 -9.87
N SER A 189 -15.05 -10.89 -10.80
CA SER A 189 -16.47 -10.74 -10.49
C SER A 189 -17.03 -11.96 -9.74
N ALA A 190 -16.63 -13.17 -10.11
CA ALA A 190 -17.09 -14.40 -9.46
C ALA A 190 -16.55 -14.54 -8.02
N LEU A 191 -15.30 -14.13 -7.79
CA LEU A 191 -14.64 -14.22 -6.48
C LEU A 191 -14.80 -12.95 -5.64
N ASN A 192 -15.37 -11.89 -6.21
CA ASN A 192 -15.48 -10.55 -5.61
C ASN A 192 -14.13 -9.96 -5.13
N ILE A 193 -13.10 -10.10 -5.97
CA ILE A 193 -11.72 -9.62 -5.72
C ILE A 193 -11.23 -8.76 -6.88
N GLY A 194 -10.13 -8.04 -6.67
CA GLY A 194 -9.48 -7.26 -7.72
C GLY A 194 -10.22 -6.00 -8.16
N VAL A 195 -9.79 -5.46 -9.31
CA VAL A 195 -10.30 -4.21 -9.89
C VAL A 195 -11.77 -4.31 -10.29
N TRP A 196 -12.20 -5.49 -10.73
CA TRP A 196 -13.58 -5.74 -11.19
C TRP A 196 -14.47 -6.37 -10.11
N ARG A 197 -14.12 -6.17 -8.84
CA ARG A 197 -14.96 -6.60 -7.72
C ARG A 197 -16.30 -5.86 -7.73
N ILE A 198 -17.34 -6.53 -7.25
CA ILE A 198 -18.66 -5.96 -7.10
C ILE A 198 -18.73 -5.32 -5.71
N GLU A 199 -18.60 -3.99 -5.65
CA GLU A 199 -18.74 -3.27 -4.40
C GLU A 199 -20.22 -3.01 -4.09
N MET A 200 -20.66 -3.47 -2.93
CA MET A 200 -21.96 -3.11 -2.37
C MET A 200 -21.80 -1.87 -1.50
N GLY A 201 -22.21 -0.71 -2.01
CA GLY A 201 -22.27 0.53 -1.25
C GLY A 201 -23.65 0.75 -0.63
N THR A 202 -23.71 1.35 0.56
CA THR A 202 -24.96 1.82 1.16
C THR A 202 -25.09 3.33 0.96
N LEU A 203 -26.10 3.77 0.21
CA LEU A 203 -26.40 5.19 0.03
C LEU A 203 -27.21 5.71 1.22
N ARG A 204 -26.73 6.80 1.84
CA ARG A 204 -27.46 7.51 2.91
C ARG A 204 -28.16 8.73 2.34
N ARG A 205 -29.47 8.85 2.62
CA ARG A 205 -30.21 10.08 2.31
C ARG A 205 -29.81 11.21 3.26
N VAL A 206 -29.80 12.43 2.75
CA VAL A 206 -29.69 13.65 3.56
C VAL A 206 -31.09 14.15 3.90
N SER A 207 -31.35 14.39 5.19
CA SER A 207 -32.61 15.00 5.64
C SER A 207 -32.72 16.43 5.15
N ARG A 208 -33.80 16.78 4.43
CA ARG A 208 -34.03 18.14 3.92
C ARG A 208 -34.19 19.20 5.02
N THR A 209 -34.70 18.82 6.19
CA THR A 209 -35.00 19.76 7.28
C THR A 209 -33.78 20.06 8.14
N THR A 210 -32.87 19.10 8.29
CA THR A 210 -31.72 19.22 9.22
C THR A 210 -30.38 19.21 8.51
N ASN A 211 -30.36 18.94 7.20
CA ASN A 211 -29.16 18.73 6.38
C ASN A 211 -28.17 17.71 6.98
N LYS A 212 -28.69 16.75 7.77
CA LYS A 212 -27.92 15.66 8.39
C LYS A 212 -28.20 14.34 7.67
N LEU A 213 -27.20 13.46 7.64
CA LEU A 213 -27.36 12.10 7.14
C LEU A 213 -28.34 11.33 8.04
N VAL A 214 -29.26 10.61 7.40
CA VAL A 214 -30.22 9.77 8.12
C VAL A 214 -29.51 8.48 8.60
N PRO A 215 -29.69 8.08 9.87
CA PRO A 215 -29.08 6.86 10.40
C PRO A 215 -29.67 5.61 9.72
N ILE A 216 -28.80 4.62 9.49
CA ILE A 216 -29.16 3.29 9.00
C ILE A 216 -29.23 2.34 10.20
N TYR A 217 -30.21 1.43 10.18
CA TYR A 217 -30.42 0.40 11.20
C TYR A 217 -30.13 -0.98 10.63
N VAL A 218 -29.77 -1.92 11.50
CA VAL A 218 -29.63 -3.34 11.14
C VAL A 218 -30.97 -3.85 10.64
N PRO A 219 -31.02 -4.64 9.55
CA PRO A 219 -32.27 -5.24 9.09
C PRO A 219 -32.83 -6.15 10.19
N GLN A 220 -34.11 -5.97 10.50
CA GLN A 220 -34.88 -6.79 11.43
C GLN A 220 -36.01 -7.48 10.66
N GLU A 221 -36.31 -8.73 11.04
CA GLU A 221 -37.50 -9.42 10.51
C GLU A 221 -38.78 -8.77 11.07
N VAL A 222 -39.92 -9.02 10.41
CA VAL A 222 -41.20 -8.33 10.72
C VAL A 222 -41.71 -8.67 12.13
N ASP A 223 -41.31 -9.81 12.68
CA ASP A 223 -41.67 -10.33 14.00
C ASP A 223 -40.56 -10.21 15.06
N ASP A 224 -39.41 -9.62 14.71
CA ASP A 224 -38.34 -9.35 15.66
C ASP A 224 -38.68 -8.13 16.54
N ALA A 225 -38.96 -8.40 17.83
CA ALA A 225 -39.32 -7.38 18.82
C ALA A 225 -38.09 -6.69 19.46
N THR A 226 -36.87 -6.97 19.01
CA THR A 226 -35.67 -6.30 19.52
C THR A 226 -35.65 -4.82 19.16
N SER A 227 -35.03 -4.00 20.01
CA SER A 227 -34.90 -2.58 19.72
C SER A 227 -34.00 -2.36 18.50
N PRO A 228 -34.37 -1.46 17.58
CA PRO A 228 -33.62 -1.25 16.35
C PRO A 228 -32.20 -0.77 16.65
N GLU A 229 -31.22 -1.59 16.28
CA GLU A 229 -29.81 -1.27 16.46
C GLU A 229 -29.29 -0.41 15.29
N ARG A 230 -28.52 0.64 15.61
CA ARG A 230 -27.95 1.53 14.60
C ARG A 230 -26.64 0.96 14.07
N VAL A 231 -26.50 0.96 12.74
CA VAL A 231 -25.22 0.64 12.10
C VAL A 231 -24.34 1.90 12.08
N TYR A 232 -23.22 1.86 12.80
CA TYR A 232 -22.23 2.93 12.81
C TYR A 232 -21.28 2.78 11.62
N MET A 233 -21.63 3.41 10.50
CA MET A 233 -20.74 3.51 9.33
C MET A 233 -19.89 4.76 9.43
N GLN A 234 -18.62 4.66 9.05
CA GLN A 234 -17.74 5.82 8.90
C GLN A 234 -18.43 6.87 8.01
N ASN A 235 -18.41 8.13 8.45
CA ASN A 235 -19.01 9.18 7.67
C ASN A 235 -18.16 9.45 6.41
N ASP A 236 -18.82 9.59 5.28
CA ASP A 236 -18.14 10.09 4.09
C ASP A 236 -17.78 11.57 4.34
N LEU A 237 -16.48 11.88 4.28
CA LEU A 237 -15.92 13.19 4.60
C LEU A 237 -15.93 14.15 3.41
N ASN A 238 -16.60 13.79 2.32
CA ASN A 238 -16.84 14.64 1.17
C ASN A 238 -17.43 16.00 1.60
N GLY A 239 -16.57 17.03 1.69
CA GLY A 239 -16.94 18.40 2.04
C GLY A 239 -16.27 18.98 3.30
N ARG A 240 -15.54 18.20 4.10
CA ARG A 240 -14.68 18.77 5.16
C ARG A 240 -13.46 17.90 5.40
N THR A 241 -12.28 18.43 5.14
CA THR A 241 -11.04 17.87 5.69
C THR A 241 -11.13 17.98 7.21
N VAL A 242 -11.28 16.83 7.89
CA VAL A 242 -10.98 16.80 9.32
C VAL A 242 -9.54 17.25 9.46
N VAL A 243 -9.29 18.29 10.24
CA VAL A 243 -7.91 18.65 10.59
C VAL A 243 -7.36 17.46 11.33
N SER A 244 -6.43 16.74 10.69
CA SER A 244 -5.71 15.64 11.34
C SER A 244 -5.04 16.22 12.57
N SER A 245 -5.46 15.74 13.73
CA SER A 245 -4.91 16.17 15.01
C SER A 245 -4.10 15.00 15.54
N THR A 246 -2.81 15.22 15.70
CA THR A 246 -1.88 14.26 16.34
C THR A 246 -2.16 14.10 17.84
N VAL A 247 -3.14 14.83 18.38
CA VAL A 247 -3.48 14.81 19.80
C VAL A 247 -4.33 13.57 20.11
N PRO A 248 -3.85 12.64 20.96
CA PRO A 248 -4.62 11.47 21.37
C PRO A 248 -5.93 11.85 22.06
N ILE A 249 -6.90 10.91 22.06
CA ILE A 249 -8.22 11.09 22.66
C ILE A 249 -8.38 10.12 23.84
N TYR A 250 -8.82 10.63 25.00
CA TYR A 250 -9.16 9.82 26.17
C TYR A 250 -10.44 10.34 26.82
N ASP A 251 -11.47 9.49 26.84
CA ASP A 251 -12.75 9.82 27.44
C ASP A 251 -12.79 9.37 28.90
N MET A 252 -13.35 10.21 29.77
CA MET A 252 -13.49 9.94 31.20
C MET A 252 -14.96 9.72 31.56
N VAL A 253 -15.19 8.79 32.48
CA VAL A 253 -16.50 8.55 33.08
C VAL A 253 -16.40 8.81 34.57
N MET A 254 -17.31 9.63 35.10
CA MET A 254 -17.34 9.98 36.53
C MET A 254 -18.77 10.07 37.06
N MET A 255 -18.92 9.91 38.37
CA MET A 255 -20.20 10.08 39.07
C MET A 255 -20.28 11.51 39.62
N GLN A 256 -21.42 12.18 39.44
CA GLN A 256 -21.63 13.53 39.99
C GLN A 256 -21.68 13.47 41.52
N GLY A 257 -20.78 14.17 42.21
CA GLY A 257 -20.76 14.23 43.68
C GLY A 257 -19.65 13.41 44.34
N ASP A 258 -19.01 12.49 43.59
CA ASP A 258 -17.86 11.71 44.09
C ASP A 258 -16.53 12.39 43.76
N ASP A 259 -15.53 12.17 44.62
CA ASP A 259 -14.14 12.53 44.32
C ASP A 259 -13.61 11.66 43.17
N PHE A 260 -13.06 12.29 42.14
CA PHE A 260 -12.50 11.61 40.97
C PHE A 260 -10.98 11.70 40.96
N SER A 261 -10.31 10.59 40.63
CA SER A 261 -8.89 10.61 40.31
C SER A 261 -8.50 9.58 39.27
N VAL A 262 -7.60 9.95 38.35
CA VAL A 262 -7.05 9.09 37.32
C VAL A 262 -5.55 9.35 37.18
N ILE A 263 -4.78 8.30 36.91
CA ILE A 263 -3.34 8.38 36.62
C ILE A 263 -3.18 8.15 35.13
N LEU A 264 -2.52 9.09 34.45
CA LEU A 264 -2.24 9.05 33.02
C LEU A 264 -0.75 8.79 32.80
N ASP A 265 -0.46 7.88 31.87
CA ASP A 265 0.89 7.53 31.46
C ASP A 265 1.23 8.27 30.16
N PHE A 266 2.35 9.00 30.15
CA PHE A 266 2.86 9.70 28.97
C PHE A 266 4.11 9.00 28.40
N PRO A 267 4.44 9.20 27.10
CA PRO A 267 5.62 8.59 26.49
C PRO A 267 6.92 9.00 27.20
N ASP A 268 7.88 8.09 27.26
CA ASP A 268 9.19 8.28 27.92
C ASP A 268 10.02 9.44 27.33
N THR A 269 9.67 9.91 26.14
CA THR A 269 10.31 11.03 25.45
C THR A 269 9.90 12.41 25.97
N MET A 270 8.93 12.49 26.89
CA MET A 270 8.40 13.75 27.42
C MET A 270 9.11 14.17 28.72
N ASP A 271 9.65 15.40 28.77
CA ASP A 271 10.26 15.96 29.97
C ASP A 271 9.24 16.78 30.80
N PHE A 272 8.94 16.31 32.01
CA PHE A 272 8.01 16.96 32.93
C PHE A 272 8.66 18.10 33.72
N SER A 273 9.99 18.17 33.78
CA SER A 273 10.69 19.15 34.64
C SER A 273 10.57 20.59 34.12
N THR A 274 10.39 20.74 32.80
CA THR A 274 10.32 22.02 32.11
C THR A 274 8.89 22.41 31.73
N MET A 275 7.88 21.61 32.12
CA MET A 275 6.50 21.78 31.68
C MET A 275 5.54 22.03 32.83
N THR A 276 4.67 23.03 32.67
CA THR A 276 3.54 23.27 33.58
C THR A 276 2.25 22.80 32.93
N PHE A 277 1.62 21.78 33.52
CA PHE A 277 0.38 21.20 33.02
C PHE A 277 -0.85 21.93 33.55
N LYS A 278 -1.88 22.02 32.70
CA LYS A 278 -3.20 22.55 33.05
C LYS A 278 -4.26 21.73 32.34
N ALA A 279 -5.30 21.32 33.06
CA ALA A 279 -6.41 20.57 32.50
C ALA A 279 -7.74 21.18 32.96
N GLN A 280 -8.66 21.35 32.01
CA GLN A 280 -9.91 22.06 32.23
C GLN A 280 -11.08 21.34 31.58
N ILE A 281 -12.27 21.51 32.15
CA ILE A 281 -13.53 21.00 31.62
C ILE A 281 -14.38 22.17 31.12
N ARG A 282 -14.91 22.04 29.90
CA ARG A 282 -15.67 23.07 29.16
C ARG A 282 -16.93 22.48 28.51
N THR A 283 -17.89 23.33 28.14
CA THR A 283 -19.16 22.92 27.49
C THR A 283 -18.96 22.35 26.08
N TYR A 284 -18.04 22.93 25.31
CA TYR A 284 -17.63 22.51 23.98
C TYR A 284 -16.14 22.84 23.78
N PRO A 285 -15.44 22.18 22.83
CA PRO A 285 -14.02 22.45 22.59
C PRO A 285 -13.77 23.95 22.32
N GLY A 286 -12.91 24.59 23.13
CA GLY A 286 -12.59 26.01 23.01
C GLY A 286 -13.61 26.99 23.60
N SER A 287 -14.66 26.54 24.30
CA SER A 287 -15.64 27.43 24.94
C SER A 287 -14.99 28.37 25.98
N PRO A 288 -15.36 29.66 26.06
CA PRO A 288 -14.87 30.55 27.12
C PRO A 288 -15.42 30.18 28.51
N THR A 289 -16.51 29.42 28.56
CA THR A 289 -17.15 29.00 29.82
C THR A 289 -16.46 27.78 30.40
N LEU A 290 -15.84 27.95 31.57
CA LEU A 290 -15.17 26.90 32.32
C LEU A 290 -16.12 26.30 33.37
N TRP A 291 -16.20 24.97 33.42
CA TRP A 291 -16.97 24.24 34.43
C TRP A 291 -16.11 23.82 35.61
N ALA A 292 -14.93 23.27 35.34
CA ALA A 292 -14.04 22.79 36.37
C ALA A 292 -12.59 22.83 35.89
N THR A 293 -11.65 22.92 36.83
CA THR A 293 -10.20 22.77 36.58
C THR A 293 -9.71 21.59 37.38
N PHE A 294 -9.00 20.66 36.74
CA PHE A 294 -8.40 19.53 37.44
C PHE A 294 -7.22 20.00 38.29
N THR A 295 -7.07 19.38 39.45
CA THR A 295 -5.84 19.46 40.23
C THR A 295 -4.88 18.42 39.69
N ILE A 296 -3.72 18.89 39.23
CA ILE A 296 -2.68 18.07 38.60
C ILE A 296 -1.52 17.90 39.58
N ALA A 297 -1.14 16.66 39.83
CA ALA A 297 0.10 16.33 40.54
C ALA A 297 0.95 15.37 39.71
N VAL A 298 2.27 15.59 39.68
CA VAL A 298 3.20 14.60 39.15
C VAL A 298 3.22 13.43 40.14
N TYR A 299 2.70 12.28 39.71
CA TYR A 299 2.61 11.09 40.55
C TYR A 299 3.96 10.39 40.64
N ASP A 300 4.63 10.23 39.49
CA ASP A 300 5.98 9.71 39.38
C ASP A 300 6.69 10.39 38.20
N ALA A 301 7.76 11.15 38.49
CA ALA A 301 8.52 11.88 37.49
C ALA A 301 9.44 10.98 36.65
N ASN A 302 9.80 9.79 37.14
CA ASN A 302 10.65 8.82 36.43
C ASN A 302 9.82 8.01 35.44
N LEU A 303 8.61 7.60 35.84
CA LEU A 303 7.67 6.86 35.00
C LEU A 303 6.71 7.76 34.19
N LYS A 304 6.93 9.08 34.20
CA LYS A 304 6.13 10.09 33.49
C LYS A 304 4.61 9.94 33.72
N LYS A 305 4.24 9.72 34.99
CA LYS A 305 2.85 9.55 35.40
C LYS A 305 2.29 10.83 36.01
N LEU A 306 1.13 11.24 35.51
CA LEU A 306 0.44 12.44 35.96
C LEU A 306 -0.92 12.08 36.54
N LYS A 307 -1.17 12.49 37.79
CA LYS A 307 -2.45 12.28 38.47
C LYS A 307 -3.34 13.49 38.25
N LEU A 308 -4.48 13.27 37.62
CA LEU A 308 -5.57 14.23 37.55
C LEU A 308 -6.56 13.93 38.67
N SER A 309 -6.99 14.96 39.38
CA SER A 309 -7.98 14.83 40.45
C SER A 309 -9.00 15.95 40.44
N LEU A 310 -10.23 15.63 40.82
CA LEU A 310 -11.33 16.58 40.91
C LEU A 310 -12.16 16.26 42.17
N ALA A 311 -12.46 17.28 42.97
CA ALA A 311 -13.25 17.11 44.19
C ALA A 311 -14.74 16.86 43.87
N GLY A 312 -15.43 16.16 44.77
CA GLY A 312 -16.87 15.84 44.67
C GLY A 312 -17.77 17.06 44.50
N THR A 313 -17.38 18.20 45.10
CA THR A 313 -18.09 19.48 44.95
C THR A 313 -18.02 20.03 43.52
N ALA A 314 -16.93 19.74 42.80
CA ALA A 314 -16.75 20.14 41.42
C ALA A 314 -17.40 19.14 40.45
N THR A 315 -17.39 17.84 40.75
CA THR A 315 -18.08 16.82 39.93
C THR A 315 -19.59 16.93 40.02
N ALA A 316 -20.14 17.38 41.16
CA ALA A 316 -21.58 17.56 41.37
C ALA A 316 -22.25 18.51 40.36
N ASN A 317 -21.52 19.53 39.89
CA ASN A 317 -22.04 20.57 39.01
C ASN A 317 -21.74 20.32 37.52
N LEU A 318 -21.12 19.20 37.17
CA LEU A 318 -20.77 18.93 35.78
C LEU A 318 -21.99 18.51 34.95
N PRO A 319 -22.11 18.96 33.69
CA PRO A 319 -23.17 18.50 32.80
C PRO A 319 -22.92 17.07 32.32
N VAL A 320 -23.99 16.35 31.97
CA VAL A 320 -23.99 14.95 31.49
C VAL A 320 -22.91 14.68 30.43
N ARG A 321 -22.66 15.67 29.57
CA ARG A 321 -21.57 15.64 28.60
C ARG A 321 -20.81 16.96 28.65
N SER A 322 -19.51 16.87 28.83
CA SER A 322 -18.57 17.99 28.72
C SER A 322 -17.30 17.56 27.99
N PHE A 323 -16.44 18.52 27.65
CA PHE A 323 -15.19 18.28 26.95
C PHE A 323 -14.05 18.73 27.83
N TRP A 324 -12.95 17.97 27.79
CA TRP A 324 -11.76 18.29 28.56
C TRP A 324 -10.53 18.19 27.67
N ASP A 325 -9.50 18.94 28.06
CA ASP A 325 -8.18 18.89 27.45
C ASP A 325 -7.10 19.09 28.51
N ILE A 326 -5.92 18.53 28.25
CA ILE A 326 -4.69 18.83 28.97
C ILE A 326 -3.73 19.56 28.05
N GLN A 327 -3.25 20.68 28.55
CA GLN A 327 -2.26 21.51 27.90
C GLN A 327 -1.04 21.59 28.80
N ALA A 328 0.15 21.59 28.21
CA ALA A 328 1.36 21.95 28.92
C ALA A 328 1.98 23.19 28.28
N THR A 329 2.48 24.07 29.14
CA THR A 329 3.27 25.23 28.74
C THR A 329 4.73 24.94 29.03
N SER A 330 5.59 25.05 28.02
CA SER A 330 7.04 24.95 28.18
C SER A 330 7.57 26.20 28.86
N SER A 331 8.38 26.03 29.91
CA SER A 331 9.09 27.11 30.61
C SER A 331 10.23 27.72 29.79
N VAL A 332 10.66 27.03 28.72
CA VAL A 332 11.77 27.48 27.85
C VAL A 332 11.25 28.35 26.70
N ASP A 333 10.18 27.91 26.01
CA ASP A 333 9.71 28.55 24.77
C ASP A 333 8.35 29.26 24.92
N SER A 334 7.72 29.19 26.10
CA SER A 334 6.35 29.69 26.36
C SER A 334 5.26 29.14 25.41
N THR A 335 5.58 28.10 24.65
CA THR A 335 4.66 27.43 23.74
C THR A 335 3.65 26.61 24.53
N VAL A 336 2.37 26.73 24.15
CA VAL A 336 1.27 25.95 24.73
C VAL A 336 0.91 24.84 23.76
N THR A 337 1.08 23.60 24.20
CA THR A 337 0.75 22.41 23.39
C THR A 337 -0.32 21.58 24.08
N THR A 338 -1.34 21.16 23.31
CA THR A 338 -2.36 20.22 23.79
C THR A 338 -1.86 18.79 23.61
N TYR A 339 -1.84 18.01 24.70
CA TYR A 339 -1.30 16.65 24.68
C TYR A 339 -2.36 15.56 24.73
N LEU A 340 -3.52 15.84 25.31
CA LEU A 340 -4.64 14.91 25.39
C LEU A 340 -5.93 15.72 25.40
N ARG A 341 -6.97 15.16 24.79
CA ARG A 341 -8.31 15.74 24.83
C ARG A 341 -9.34 14.62 24.93
N GLY A 342 -10.56 14.95 25.32
CA GLY A 342 -11.63 13.97 25.27
C GLY A 342 -12.92 14.52 25.82
N GLN A 343 -13.84 13.60 26.09
CA GLN A 343 -15.14 13.88 26.66
C GLN A 343 -15.21 13.38 28.09
N VAL A 344 -15.94 14.12 28.91
CA VAL A 344 -16.31 13.71 30.25
C VAL A 344 -17.79 13.35 30.22
N PHE A 345 -18.08 12.11 30.57
CA PHE A 345 -19.44 11.61 30.78
C PHE A 345 -19.71 11.56 32.27
N THR A 346 -20.70 12.32 32.71
CA THR A 346 -21.11 12.30 34.12
C THR A 346 -22.46 11.64 34.27
N THR A 347 -22.50 10.59 35.09
CA THR A 347 -23.76 9.97 35.52
C THR A 347 -24.18 10.58 36.85
N ARG A 348 -25.49 10.84 36.99
CA ARG A 348 -26.04 11.34 38.25
C ARG A 348 -25.82 10.28 39.32
N GLN A 349 -25.24 10.67 40.45
CA GLN A 349 -25.14 9.78 41.60
C GLN A 349 -26.55 9.40 42.06
N VAL A 350 -26.70 8.13 42.43
CA VAL A 350 -27.86 7.66 43.20
C VAL A 350 -27.51 7.92 44.65
N THR A 351 -27.80 9.12 45.17
CA THR A 351 -27.47 9.40 46.58
C THR A 351 -28.64 9.08 47.50
N GLN A 352 -28.27 8.53 48.65
CA GLN A 352 -28.97 8.70 49.92
C GLN A 352 -29.26 10.17 50.23
#